data_AF-A0A350DAD4-F1
#
_entry.id   AF-A0A350DAD4-F1
#
_cell.length_a   1.000
_cell.length_b   1.000
_cell.length_c   1.000
_cell.angle_alpha   90.00
_cell.angle_beta   90.00
_cell.angle_gamma   90.00
#
_symmetry.space_group_name_H-M   'P 1'
#
loop_
_entity.id
_entity.type
_entity.pdbx_description
1 polymer ?
#
loop_
_entity_poly.entity_id
_entity_poly.type
_entity_poly.pdbx_seq_one_letter_code
_entity_poly.pdbx_strand_id
1 'polypeptide(L)'
;MAQIGSAVVKREDDGQMRTLASKQRIILLLPKQNQGISDTLWGQIRRIDKPDYFEIVDFTLPDKLADAKKDPRDKAGAKARSEMHKLEIELIKSTDLFRNENAWLILDGAVKFVEEDIWNSWQSTPYLIGVAKSLDRYLKKNGRLGFLITQSVFKTGGGGKGFRKFMLPDGIPIQVLHVDDMVELNPFEGASNRTSVVILQ
;
A
#
# COMPACT_ATOMS: atom_id res chain seq x y z
N MET A 1 -7.73 17.59 -6.12
CA MET A 1 -6.57 17.54 -5.19
C MET A 1 -6.66 16.26 -4.39
N ALA A 2 -5.54 15.61 -4.10
CA ALA A 2 -5.49 14.42 -3.26
C ALA A 2 -4.25 14.47 -2.37
N GLN A 3 -4.34 13.88 -1.18
CA GLN A 3 -3.19 13.57 -0.33
C GLN A 3 -2.87 12.10 -0.54
N ILE A 4 -1.61 11.80 -0.84
CA ILE A 4 -1.11 10.44 -1.00
C ILE A 4 0.04 10.21 -0.02
N GLY A 5 0.22 8.97 0.41
CA GLY A 5 1.33 8.62 1.28
C GLY A 5 1.56 7.12 1.34
N SER A 6 2.79 6.76 1.69
CA SER A 6 3.20 5.38 1.95
C SER A 6 4.20 5.36 3.11
N ALA A 7 4.19 4.29 3.90
CA ALA A 7 4.98 4.18 5.12
C ALA A 7 5.49 2.74 5.29
N VAL A 8 6.71 2.64 5.79
CA VAL A 8 7.34 1.40 6.21
C VAL A 8 7.38 1.41 7.73
N VAL A 9 6.82 0.36 8.31
CA VAL A 9 6.89 0.12 9.74
C VAL A 9 7.75 -1.12 9.97
N LYS A 10 8.70 -1.02 10.90
CA LYS A 10 9.54 -2.12 11.34
C LYS A 10 9.05 -2.61 12.70
N ARG A 11 8.94 -3.93 12.82
CA ARG A 11 8.83 -4.62 14.11
C ARG A 11 10.24 -4.93 14.60
N GLU A 12 10.57 -4.44 15.78
CA GLU A 12 11.84 -4.73 16.45
C GLU A 12 11.78 -6.08 17.19
N ASP A 13 12.95 -6.61 17.55
CA ASP A 13 13.07 -7.92 18.21
C ASP A 13 12.45 -7.94 19.62
N ASP A 14 12.34 -6.77 20.26
CA ASP A 14 11.66 -6.57 21.54
C ASP A 14 10.12 -6.52 21.40
N GLY A 15 9.61 -6.61 20.18
CA GLY A 15 8.18 -6.55 19.86
C GLY A 15 7.62 -5.14 19.70
N GLN A 16 8.43 -4.09 19.85
CA GLN A 16 7.98 -2.73 19.55
C GLN A 16 7.85 -2.51 18.04
N MET A 17 6.87 -1.71 17.65
CA MET A 17 6.70 -1.25 16.28
C MET A 17 7.20 0.18 16.15
N ARG A 18 7.93 0.49 15.08
CA ARG A 18 8.41 1.85 14.79
C ARG A 18 8.28 2.18 13.31
N THR A 19 7.90 3.42 13.00
CA THR A 19 7.91 3.93 11.63
C THR A 19 9.36 4.10 11.19
N LEU A 20 9.81 3.27 10.25
CA LEU A 20 11.17 3.31 9.70
C LEU A 20 11.31 4.45 8.69
N ALA A 21 10.31 4.61 7.83
CA ALA A 21 10.25 5.67 6.84
C ALA A 21 8.79 5.96 6.47
N SER A 22 8.49 7.21 6.18
CA SER A 22 7.19 7.62 5.65
C SER A 22 7.38 8.70 4.60
N LYS A 23 6.53 8.68 3.57
CA LYS A 23 6.47 9.70 2.53
C LYS A 23 5.05 10.14 2.35
N GLN A 24 4.85 11.44 2.26
CA GLN A 24 3.56 12.05 1.98
C GLN A 24 3.71 13.15 0.94
N ARG A 25 2.71 13.28 0.07
CA ARG A 25 2.62 14.35 -0.91
C ARG A 25 1.18 14.82 -1.06
N ILE A 26 1.04 16.10 -1.34
CA ILE A 26 -0.21 16.70 -1.80
C ILE A 26 -0.09 16.85 -3.31
N ILE A 27 -0.99 16.18 -4.03
CA ILE A 27 -1.04 16.24 -5.49
C ILE A 27 -2.25 17.05 -5.97
N LEU A 28 -1.99 18.06 -6.79
CA LEU A 28 -3.01 18.78 -7.52
C LEU A 28 -3.16 18.18 -8.91
N LEU A 29 -4.19 17.35 -9.07
CA LEU A 29 -4.55 16.71 -10.32
C LEU A 29 -5.31 17.70 -11.20
N LEU A 30 -4.71 18.09 -12.33
CA LEU A 30 -5.30 19.01 -13.30
C LEU A 30 -5.30 18.37 -14.69
N PRO A 31 -6.39 18.49 -15.47
CA PRO A 31 -6.37 18.06 -16.85
C PRO A 31 -5.70 19.12 -17.73
N LYS A 32 -5.00 18.68 -18.78
CA LYS A 32 -4.44 19.55 -19.82
C LYS A 32 -5.22 19.38 -21.13
N GLN A 33 -5.56 20.50 -21.77
CA GLN A 33 -6.30 20.58 -23.06
C GLN A 33 -7.73 19.96 -23.08
N ASN A 34 -8.55 20.36 -24.07
CA ASN A 34 -9.95 20.01 -24.39
C ASN A 34 -11.03 20.12 -23.27
N GLN A 35 -10.71 19.89 -21.99
CA GLN A 35 -11.59 20.04 -20.82
C GLN A 35 -10.83 20.49 -19.56
N GLY A 36 -9.58 20.96 -19.72
CA GLY A 36 -8.69 21.34 -18.61
C GLY A 36 -8.08 22.73 -18.75
N ILE A 37 -6.93 22.95 -18.10
CA ILE A 37 -6.26 24.25 -18.15
C ILE A 37 -5.46 24.43 -19.44
N SER A 38 -5.34 25.69 -19.89
CA SER A 38 -4.59 26.05 -21.10
C SER A 38 -3.08 25.81 -20.92
N ASP A 39 -2.37 25.60 -22.02
CA ASP A 39 -0.91 25.43 -22.01
C ASP A 39 -0.19 26.64 -21.41
N THR A 40 -0.71 27.84 -21.66
CA THR A 40 -0.21 29.08 -21.06
C THR A 40 -0.34 29.05 -19.54
N LEU A 41 -1.53 28.71 -19.02
CA LEU A 41 -1.78 28.63 -17.57
C LEU A 41 -0.96 27.50 -16.93
N TRP A 42 -0.85 26.35 -17.59
CA TRP A 42 -0.02 25.23 -17.16
C TRP A 42 1.45 25.63 -17.01
N GLY A 43 1.98 26.35 -18.00
CA GLY A 43 3.35 26.86 -17.98
C GLY A 43 3.60 27.83 -16.82
N GLN A 44 2.65 28.73 -16.55
CA GLN A 44 2.73 29.67 -15.42
C GLN A 44 2.71 28.92 -14.08
N ILE A 45 1.75 28.01 -13.90
CA ILE A 45 1.60 27.21 -12.68
C ILE A 45 2.86 26.37 -12.40
N ARG A 46 3.49 25.79 -13.43
CA ARG A 46 4.74 25.04 -13.26
C ARG A 46 5.91 25.89 -12.75
N ARG A 47 5.95 27.17 -13.10
CA ARG A 47 7.01 28.11 -12.68
C ARG A 47 6.84 28.67 -11.28
N ILE A 48 5.63 28.57 -10.70
CA ILE A 48 5.41 28.94 -9.29
C ILE A 48 6.33 28.08 -8.42
N ASP A 49 7.06 28.69 -7.50
CA ASP A 49 7.86 27.97 -6.52
C ASP A 49 6.94 27.17 -5.59
N LYS A 50 7.25 25.90 -5.36
CA LYS A 50 6.39 24.96 -4.64
C LYS A 50 7.20 24.27 -3.55
N PRO A 51 6.59 24.01 -2.39
CA PRO A 51 7.25 23.19 -1.39
C PRO A 51 7.40 21.74 -1.88
N ASP A 52 8.42 21.04 -1.38
CA ASP A 52 8.78 19.68 -1.83
C ASP A 52 7.67 18.64 -1.67
N TYR A 53 6.71 18.89 -0.76
CA TYR A 53 5.57 18.01 -0.54
C TYR A 53 4.42 18.24 -1.54
N PHE A 54 4.47 19.26 -2.39
CA PHE A 54 3.38 19.64 -3.29
C PHE A 54 3.73 19.47 -4.76
N GLU A 55 2.93 18.68 -5.47
CA GLU A 55 3.16 18.37 -6.88
C GLU A 55 1.90 18.60 -7.73
N ILE A 56 2.08 19.01 -8.98
CA ILE A 56 0.99 19.22 -9.94
C ILE A 56 1.09 18.17 -11.03
N VAL A 57 0.04 17.35 -11.12
CA VAL A 57 0.04 16.14 -11.94
C VAL A 57 -1.02 16.26 -13.02
N ASP A 58 -0.60 16.03 -14.27
CA ASP A 58 -1.51 15.91 -15.40
C ASP A 58 -2.10 14.50 -15.43
N PHE A 59 -3.40 14.37 -15.20
CA PHE A 59 -4.07 13.07 -15.23
C PHE A 59 -4.62 12.71 -16.63
N THR A 60 -4.45 13.57 -17.62
CA THR A 60 -4.85 13.30 -19.02
C THR A 60 -3.78 12.53 -19.80
N LEU A 61 -2.54 12.53 -19.31
CA LEU A 61 -1.48 11.70 -19.86
C LEU A 61 -1.86 10.21 -19.73
N PRO A 62 -1.74 9.43 -20.82
CA PRO A 62 -2.00 8.00 -20.76
C PRO A 62 -1.06 7.37 -19.75
N ASP A 63 -1.66 6.64 -18.81
CA ASP A 63 -0.99 5.86 -17.79
C ASP A 63 -1.60 4.46 -17.91
N LYS A 64 -0.80 3.39 -17.82
CA LYS A 64 -1.26 2.00 -18.06
C LYS A 64 -2.49 1.64 -17.20
N LEU A 65 -2.71 2.36 -16.10
CA LEU A 65 -3.82 2.22 -15.15
C LEU A 65 -5.02 3.16 -15.38
N ALA A 66 -4.85 4.25 -16.14
CA ALA A 66 -5.88 5.27 -16.36
C ALA A 66 -6.68 5.05 -17.65
N ASP A 67 -6.12 4.31 -18.63
CA ASP A 67 -6.70 4.15 -19.97
C ASP A 67 -8.01 3.33 -20.00
N ALA A 68 -8.33 2.58 -18.94
CA ALA A 68 -9.55 1.78 -18.88
C ALA A 68 -10.82 2.60 -18.51
N LYS A 69 -10.69 3.84 -18.04
CA LYS A 69 -11.81 4.60 -17.48
C LYS A 69 -12.19 5.80 -18.35
N LYS A 70 -13.49 5.97 -18.62
CA LYS A 70 -14.02 7.08 -19.45
C LYS A 70 -14.27 8.37 -18.65
N ASP A 71 -14.64 8.26 -17.38
CA ASP A 71 -15.01 9.42 -16.54
C ASP A 71 -13.76 10.14 -15.96
N PRO A 72 -13.68 11.49 -16.02
CA PRO A 72 -12.54 12.26 -15.52
C PRO A 72 -12.24 12.13 -14.02
N ARG A 73 -13.27 11.97 -13.16
CA ARG A 73 -13.08 11.77 -11.71
C ARG A 73 -12.45 10.42 -11.43
N ASP A 74 -12.92 9.43 -12.18
CA ASP A 74 -12.40 8.08 -12.17
C ASP A 74 -10.94 8.02 -12.64
N LYS A 75 -10.59 8.78 -13.70
CA LYS A 75 -9.21 8.95 -14.17
C LYS A 75 -8.33 9.65 -13.15
N ALA A 76 -8.79 10.74 -12.54
CA ALA A 76 -8.06 11.45 -11.50
C ALA A 76 -7.80 10.54 -10.28
N GLY A 77 -8.79 9.75 -9.86
CA GLY A 77 -8.63 8.77 -8.79
C GLY A 77 -7.67 7.63 -9.15
N ALA A 78 -7.71 7.13 -10.39
CA ALA A 78 -6.74 6.15 -10.89
C ALA A 78 -5.31 6.73 -10.90
N LYS A 79 -5.15 7.98 -11.34
CA LYS A 79 -3.87 8.68 -11.34
C LYS A 79 -3.32 8.87 -9.94
N ALA A 80 -4.16 9.26 -8.97
CA ALA A 80 -3.74 9.36 -7.57
C ALA A 80 -3.19 8.04 -7.03
N ARG A 81 -3.83 6.90 -7.36
CA ARG A 81 -3.33 5.57 -6.98
C ARG A 81 -2.01 5.23 -7.66
N SER A 82 -1.86 5.57 -8.94
CA SER A 82 -0.58 5.41 -9.68
C SER A 82 0.55 6.18 -9.00
N GLU A 83 0.33 7.44 -8.64
CA GLU A 83 1.35 8.25 -7.94
C GLU A 83 1.64 7.74 -6.52
N MET A 84 0.62 7.29 -5.78
CA MET A 84 0.81 6.63 -4.48
C MET A 84 1.65 5.35 -4.61
N HIS A 85 1.40 4.57 -5.66
CA HIS A 85 2.15 3.34 -5.93
C HIS A 85 3.64 3.61 -6.20
N LYS A 86 3.99 4.72 -6.86
CA LYS A 86 5.41 5.11 -7.03
C LYS A 86 6.09 5.38 -5.68
N LEU A 87 5.38 5.99 -4.72
CA LEU A 87 5.90 6.16 -3.36
C LEU A 87 6.09 4.82 -2.66
N GLU A 88 5.16 3.88 -2.84
CA GLU A 88 5.29 2.51 -2.33
C GLU A 88 6.54 1.84 -2.90
N ILE A 89 6.74 1.86 -4.23
CA ILE A 89 7.91 1.27 -4.88
C ILE A 89 9.21 1.86 -4.35
N GLU A 90 9.26 3.18 -4.18
CA GLU A 90 10.44 3.86 -3.66
C GLU A 90 10.77 3.41 -2.23
N LEU A 91 9.75 3.34 -1.37
CA LEU A 91 9.92 2.87 0.01
C LEU A 91 10.27 1.39 0.07
N ILE A 92 9.66 0.56 -0.78
CA ILE A 92 10.02 -0.85 -0.94
C ILE A 92 11.51 -0.92 -1.28
N LYS A 93 11.98 -0.30 -2.36
CA LYS A 93 13.42 -0.32 -2.73
C LYS A 93 14.34 0.15 -1.60
N SER A 94 13.92 1.16 -0.82
CA SER A 94 14.70 1.64 0.33
C SER A 94 14.91 0.59 1.44
N THR A 95 14.11 -0.48 1.44
CA THR A 95 14.17 -1.54 2.45
C THR A 95 14.91 -2.80 2.00
N ASP A 96 15.43 -2.84 0.77
CA ASP A 96 16.01 -4.06 0.18
C ASP A 96 17.15 -4.66 1.05
N LEU A 97 17.98 -3.82 1.68
CA LEU A 97 19.08 -4.25 2.54
C LEU A 97 18.64 -4.84 3.89
N PHE A 98 17.40 -4.60 4.31
CA PHE A 98 16.89 -5.12 5.58
C PHE A 98 16.24 -6.50 5.42
N ARG A 99 16.02 -6.97 4.18
CA ARG A 99 15.28 -8.20 3.93
C ARG A 99 16.19 -9.42 3.95
N ASN A 100 15.82 -10.40 4.73
CA ASN A 100 16.50 -11.70 4.81
C ASN A 100 15.54 -12.78 5.32
N GLU A 101 16.04 -13.99 5.54
CA GLU A 101 15.25 -15.13 6.02
C GLU A 101 14.51 -14.89 7.35
N ASN A 102 14.98 -13.95 8.17
CA ASN A 102 14.40 -13.58 9.46
C ASN A 102 13.63 -12.24 9.42
N ALA A 103 13.76 -11.46 8.35
CA ALA A 103 13.17 -10.13 8.22
C ALA A 103 12.45 -9.98 6.87
N TRP A 104 11.12 -10.09 6.91
CA TRP A 104 10.27 -10.10 5.71
C TRP A 104 9.55 -8.77 5.55
N LEU A 105 9.29 -8.38 4.29
CA LEU A 105 8.45 -7.22 3.99
C LEU A 105 7.01 -7.67 3.70
N ILE A 106 6.04 -7.08 4.40
CA ILE A 106 4.61 -7.30 4.18
C ILE A 106 4.05 -6.09 3.44
N LEU A 107 3.47 -6.29 2.27
CA LEU A 107 2.80 -5.24 1.48
C LEU A 107 1.29 -5.28 1.66
N ASP A 108 0.69 -4.14 2.01
CA ASP A 108 -0.76 -3.98 2.00
C ASP A 108 -1.31 -3.96 0.58
N GLY A 109 -2.41 -4.69 0.35
CA GLY A 109 -3.09 -4.74 -0.95
C GLY A 109 -2.60 -5.81 -1.92
N ALA A 110 -3.25 -5.84 -3.09
CA ALA A 110 -2.98 -6.83 -4.11
C ALA A 110 -1.70 -6.46 -4.89
N VAL A 111 -0.75 -7.39 -4.96
CA VAL A 111 0.49 -7.36 -5.78
C VAL A 111 0.22 -7.20 -7.30
N LYS A 112 -1.06 -7.07 -7.71
CA LYS A 112 -1.48 -7.00 -9.11
C LYS A 112 -1.05 -5.73 -9.85
N PHE A 113 -0.43 -4.77 -9.16
CA PHE A 113 -0.07 -3.47 -9.75
C PHE A 113 1.43 -3.28 -9.96
N VAL A 114 2.23 -4.28 -9.64
CA VAL A 114 3.65 -4.23 -9.94
C VAL A 114 3.80 -4.23 -11.47
N GLU A 115 4.27 -3.12 -12.04
CA GLU A 115 4.65 -3.08 -13.45
C GLU A 115 5.53 -4.29 -13.75
N GLU A 116 5.35 -4.90 -14.92
CA GLU A 116 6.07 -6.11 -15.32
C GLU A 116 7.59 -5.97 -15.09
N ASP A 117 8.14 -4.79 -15.34
CA ASP A 117 9.55 -4.44 -15.10
C ASP A 117 9.96 -4.51 -13.62
N ILE A 118 9.07 -4.10 -12.70
CA ILE A 118 9.32 -4.15 -11.26
C ILE A 118 9.12 -5.58 -10.74
N TRP A 119 8.14 -6.31 -11.26
CA TRP A 119 7.92 -7.71 -10.91
C TRP A 119 9.12 -8.53 -11.33
N ASN A 120 9.63 -8.31 -12.53
CA ASN A 120 10.84 -8.95 -13.04
C ASN A 120 12.08 -8.60 -12.18
N SER A 121 12.15 -7.39 -11.62
CA SER A 121 13.22 -7.01 -10.67
C SER A 121 13.08 -7.66 -9.29
N TRP A 122 11.87 -8.07 -8.90
CA TRP A 122 11.56 -8.59 -7.55
C TRP A 122 11.22 -10.07 -7.50
N GLN A 123 11.00 -10.73 -8.62
CA GLN A 123 10.69 -12.16 -8.69
C GLN A 123 11.79 -13.01 -8.03
N SER A 124 13.02 -12.50 -8.01
CA SER A 124 14.17 -13.10 -7.35
C SER A 124 14.32 -12.75 -5.87
N THR A 125 13.44 -11.90 -5.29
CA THR A 125 13.47 -11.53 -3.87
C THR A 125 12.54 -12.43 -3.04
N PRO A 126 13.06 -13.43 -2.32
CA PRO A 126 12.22 -14.45 -1.65
C PRO A 126 11.55 -13.96 -0.36
N TYR A 127 11.90 -12.76 0.13
CA TYR A 127 11.48 -12.23 1.45
C TYR A 127 10.43 -11.12 1.35
N LEU A 128 9.67 -11.09 0.26
CA LEU A 128 8.55 -10.20 0.04
C LEU A 128 7.23 -10.99 0.11
N ILE A 129 6.34 -10.59 1.01
CA ILE A 129 4.98 -11.13 1.11
C ILE A 129 3.99 -10.05 0.75
N GLY A 130 3.32 -10.24 -0.38
CA GLY A 130 2.11 -9.48 -0.68
C GLY A 130 0.89 -10.06 0.01
N VAL A 131 0.06 -9.20 0.60
CA VAL A 131 -1.17 -9.63 1.26
C VAL A 131 -2.24 -9.96 0.20
N ALA A 132 -2.27 -11.22 -0.25
CA ALA A 132 -3.37 -11.74 -1.05
C ALA A 132 -4.51 -12.22 -0.15
N LYS A 133 -5.76 -11.88 -0.50
CA LYS A 133 -6.99 -12.33 0.20
C LYS A 133 -7.30 -13.83 -0.02
N SER A 134 -6.35 -14.74 0.17
CA SER A 134 -6.55 -16.18 -0.06
C SER A 134 -5.57 -17.04 0.76
N LEU A 135 -5.76 -17.08 2.09
CA LEU A 135 -4.97 -17.92 3.02
C LEU A 135 -4.87 -19.38 2.55
N ASP A 136 -5.98 -19.93 2.09
CA ASP A 136 -6.17 -21.32 1.66
C ASP A 136 -5.35 -21.71 0.42
N ARG A 137 -4.89 -20.73 -0.36
CA ARG A 137 -4.21 -20.99 -1.64
C ARG A 137 -2.71 -20.89 -1.57
N TYR A 138 -2.18 -20.15 -0.60
CA TYR A 138 -0.77 -19.75 -0.57
C TYR A 138 -0.02 -20.22 0.68
N LEU A 139 -0.73 -20.66 1.72
CA LEU A 139 -0.10 -21.15 2.95
C LEU A 139 0.33 -22.62 2.79
N LYS A 140 1.64 -22.85 2.67
CA LYS A 140 2.20 -24.21 2.80
C LYS A 140 2.04 -24.68 4.25
N LYS A 141 1.98 -25.99 4.49
CA LYS A 141 1.96 -26.55 5.85
C LYS A 141 3.18 -26.05 6.64
N ASN A 142 2.95 -25.46 7.82
CA ASN A 142 3.95 -24.79 8.66
C ASN A 142 4.60 -23.53 8.04
N GLY A 143 4.07 -23.02 6.93
CA GLY A 143 4.46 -21.73 6.39
C GLY A 143 3.92 -20.59 7.26
N ARG A 144 4.54 -19.42 7.18
CA ARG A 144 4.04 -18.23 7.87
C ARG A 144 3.44 -17.26 6.87
N LEU A 145 2.37 -16.59 7.26
CA LEU A 145 1.73 -15.55 6.46
C LEU A 145 1.36 -14.36 7.32
N GLY A 146 1.80 -13.17 6.91
CA GLY A 146 1.48 -11.92 7.56
C GLY A 146 0.41 -11.15 6.81
N PHE A 147 -0.52 -10.54 7.54
CA PHE A 147 -1.55 -9.68 6.99
C PHE A 147 -1.53 -8.30 7.64
N LEU A 148 -1.70 -7.26 6.83
CA LEU A 148 -2.18 -5.97 7.27
C LEU A 148 -3.71 -5.96 7.18
N ILE A 149 -4.40 -5.77 8.31
CA ILE A 149 -5.86 -5.81 8.40
C ILE A 149 -6.39 -4.69 9.29
N THR A 150 -7.69 -4.41 9.19
CA THR A 150 -8.33 -3.47 10.12
C THR A 150 -8.57 -4.15 11.48
N GLN A 151 -8.45 -3.39 12.57
CA GLN A 151 -8.77 -3.86 13.93
C GLN A 151 -10.20 -4.44 14.05
N SER A 152 -11.12 -3.97 13.21
CA SER A 152 -12.51 -4.41 13.23
C SER A 152 -12.68 -5.91 13.00
N VAL A 153 -11.73 -6.55 12.32
CA VAL A 153 -11.71 -8.01 12.11
C VAL A 153 -11.64 -8.76 13.45
N PHE A 154 -11.00 -8.19 14.47
CA PHE A 154 -10.93 -8.79 15.79
C PHE A 154 -12.10 -8.37 16.71
N LYS A 155 -12.66 -7.17 16.51
CA LYS A 155 -13.64 -6.58 17.45
C LYS A 155 -15.12 -6.81 17.07
N THR A 156 -15.45 -6.98 15.79
CA THR A 156 -16.86 -6.91 15.34
C THR A 156 -17.48 -8.28 15.04
N GLY A 157 -18.75 -8.47 15.39
CA GLY A 157 -19.50 -9.73 15.17
C GLY A 157 -19.76 -10.09 13.70
N GLY A 158 -19.59 -9.13 12.78
CA GLY A 158 -19.85 -9.27 11.33
C GLY A 158 -18.73 -9.98 10.56
N GLY A 159 -18.16 -9.29 9.56
CA GLY A 159 -17.20 -9.86 8.59
C GLY A 159 -15.94 -10.52 9.16
N GLY A 160 -15.63 -10.33 10.45
CA GLY A 160 -14.54 -11.02 11.13
C GLY A 160 -14.90 -12.42 11.68
N LYS A 161 -16.18 -12.81 11.75
CA LYS A 161 -16.59 -14.09 12.36
C LYS A 161 -16.01 -15.31 11.65
N GLY A 162 -15.95 -15.28 10.32
CA GLY A 162 -15.32 -16.34 9.52
C GLY A 162 -13.81 -16.38 9.72
N PHE A 163 -13.15 -15.21 9.72
CA PHE A 163 -11.72 -15.08 9.93
C PHE A 163 -11.28 -15.57 11.32
N ARG A 164 -12.03 -15.19 12.37
CA ARG A 164 -11.77 -15.59 13.77
C ARG A 164 -12.04 -17.06 14.07
N LYS A 165 -12.50 -17.86 13.11
CA LYS A 165 -12.51 -19.32 13.25
C LYS A 165 -11.10 -19.88 13.28
N PHE A 166 -10.13 -19.17 12.70
CA PHE A 166 -8.74 -19.62 12.57
C PHE A 166 -8.66 -21.07 12.09
N MET A 167 -9.40 -21.36 11.01
CA MET A 167 -9.57 -22.69 10.47
C MET A 167 -9.71 -22.57 8.96
N LEU A 168 -8.95 -23.38 8.23
CA LEU A 168 -9.07 -23.50 6.78
C LEU A 168 -10.37 -24.24 6.41
N PRO A 169 -10.86 -24.12 5.16
CA PRO A 169 -12.10 -24.78 4.72
C PRO A 169 -12.09 -26.31 4.89
N ASP A 170 -10.92 -26.93 4.90
CA ASP A 170 -10.70 -28.37 5.10
C ASP A 170 -10.60 -28.78 6.59
N GLY A 171 -10.79 -27.84 7.52
CA GLY A 171 -10.78 -28.09 8.97
C GLY A 171 -9.41 -28.00 9.61
N ILE A 172 -8.35 -27.70 8.86
CA ILE A 172 -7.01 -27.51 9.43
C ILE A 172 -6.99 -26.24 10.29
N PRO A 173 -6.60 -26.31 11.57
CA PRO A 173 -6.48 -25.13 12.43
C PRO A 173 -5.31 -24.25 11.99
N ILE A 174 -5.47 -22.95 12.17
CA ILE A 174 -4.47 -21.92 11.89
C ILE A 174 -4.03 -21.33 13.23
N GLN A 175 -2.74 -21.30 13.48
CA GLN A 175 -2.17 -20.70 14.67
C GLN A 175 -1.97 -19.20 14.46
N VAL A 176 -2.48 -18.39 15.38
CA VAL A 176 -2.09 -16.98 15.47
C VAL A 176 -0.78 -16.90 16.24
N LEU A 177 0.30 -16.47 15.58
CA LEU A 177 1.60 -16.30 16.20
C LEU A 177 1.67 -14.95 16.93
N HIS A 178 1.33 -13.86 16.22
CA HIS A 178 1.39 -12.50 16.74
C HIS A 178 0.27 -11.63 16.17
N VAL A 179 -0.17 -10.66 16.96
CA VAL A 179 -1.04 -9.56 16.54
C VAL A 179 -0.46 -8.27 17.11
N ASP A 180 -0.10 -7.33 16.24
CA ASP A 180 0.45 -6.04 16.64
C ASP A 180 -0.56 -4.92 16.30
N ASP A 181 -0.88 -4.10 17.29
CA ASP A 181 -1.70 -2.90 17.12
C ASP A 181 -0.85 -1.74 16.59
N MET A 182 -1.29 -1.10 15.51
CA MET A 182 -0.57 0.00 14.86
C MET A 182 -1.24 1.37 15.07
N VAL A 183 -2.30 1.47 15.89
CA VAL A 183 -3.05 2.73 16.05
C VAL A 183 -2.16 3.88 16.54
N GLU A 184 -1.25 3.61 17.47
CA GLU A 184 -0.36 4.65 18.02
C GLU A 184 0.74 5.10 17.06
N LEU A 185 1.07 4.30 16.02
CA LEU A 185 2.11 4.65 15.06
C LEU A 185 1.74 5.85 14.20
N ASN A 186 0.44 6.00 13.91
CA ASN A 186 -0.17 7.10 13.16
C ASN A 186 0.78 7.75 12.12
N PRO A 187 1.25 7.00 11.10
CA PRO A 187 2.34 7.46 10.22
C PRO A 187 1.95 8.64 9.33
N PHE A 188 0.66 8.97 9.25
CA PHE A 188 0.13 10.12 8.53
C PHE A 188 -0.86 10.88 9.39
N GLU A 189 -0.63 12.18 9.54
CA GLU A 189 -1.55 13.07 10.24
C GLU A 189 -2.92 13.10 9.57
N GLY A 190 -3.99 12.99 10.37
CA GLY A 190 -5.37 12.98 9.88
C GLY A 190 -5.86 11.64 9.30
N ALA A 191 -5.03 10.61 9.19
CA ALA A 191 -5.46 9.27 8.81
C ALA A 191 -6.12 8.56 10.00
N SER A 192 -7.40 8.21 9.90
CA SER A 192 -8.15 7.55 10.98
C SER A 192 -8.17 6.01 10.91
N ASN A 193 -7.34 5.41 10.05
CA ASN A 193 -7.39 3.98 9.79
C ASN A 193 -6.81 3.21 10.99
N ARG A 194 -7.66 2.42 11.66
CA ARG A 194 -7.23 1.53 12.76
C ARG A 194 -6.74 0.21 12.18
N THR A 195 -5.44 0.15 11.94
CA THR A 195 -4.76 -0.98 11.31
C THR A 195 -4.08 -1.87 12.35
N SER A 196 -3.95 -3.16 12.04
CA SER A 196 -3.20 -4.15 12.81
C SER A 196 -2.46 -5.08 11.87
N VAL A 197 -1.34 -5.61 12.33
CA VAL A 197 -0.66 -6.73 11.67
C VAL A 197 -1.03 -8.03 12.38
N VAL A 198 -1.24 -9.10 11.63
CA VAL A 198 -1.39 -10.45 12.18
C VAL A 198 -0.48 -11.43 11.44
N ILE A 199 0.25 -12.25 12.19
CA ILE A 199 1.08 -13.34 11.66
C ILE A 199 0.43 -14.67 12.01
N LEU A 200 0.24 -15.50 10.98
CA LEU A 200 -0.45 -16.79 11.03
C LEU A 200 0.47 -17.93 10.56
N GLN A 201 0.25 -19.15 11.06
CA GLN A 201 0.93 -20.39 10.66
C GLN A 201 -0.01 -21.60 10.59
#